data_AF-A0A7X8W1M0-F1
#
_entry.id   AF-A0A7X8W1M0-F1
#
_cell.length_a   1.000
_cell.length_b   1.000
_cell.length_c   1.000
_cell.angle_alpha   90.00
_cell.angle_beta   90.00
_cell.angle_gamma   90.00
#
_symmetry.space_group_name_H-M   'P 1'
#
loop_
_entity.id
_entity.type
_entity.pdbx_description
1 polymer ?
#
loop_
_entity_poly.entity_id
_entity_poly.type
_entity_poly.pdbx_seq_one_letter_code
_entity_poly.pdbx_strand_id
1 'polypeptide(L)'
;MENKVKLTTMVKTSGCAAKLAPASLHEVIDTLPLQTDERLLAGFETADDALVHKVDDETVCIQTVDFFPPMVDDAYTFGQIAAANALSDSYAMGAKPNVCMNLMCFPACLELSVMKEILLGGLDKVKEAGAIIAGGHTISDPTPKYGLTVTSFCKPKEVWQNKGSRVGDVLVLTKALGTGVVMTAQKAEMIETEETFELAVESMCTLNKRAFEIGKKYSIHSATDITGFSLLGHSYEMASASEVS
;
A
#
# COMPACT_ATOMS: atom_id res chain seq x y z
N MET A 1 -27.74 -10.31 20.12
CA MET A 1 -27.10 -10.35 18.79
C MET A 1 -26.74 -8.91 18.48
N GLU A 2 -25.47 -8.55 18.63
CA GLU A 2 -24.98 -7.23 18.21
C GLU A 2 -25.16 -7.10 16.69
N ASN A 3 -25.79 -6.01 16.25
CA ASN A 3 -25.85 -5.69 14.83
C ASN A 3 -24.43 -5.40 14.33
N LYS A 4 -23.81 -6.37 13.66
CA LYS A 4 -22.50 -6.20 13.01
C LYS A 4 -22.62 -5.11 11.93
N VAL A 5 -21.96 -3.97 12.13
CA VAL A 5 -21.99 -2.87 11.15
C VAL A 5 -21.19 -3.27 9.91
N LYS A 6 -21.80 -3.19 8.72
CA LYS A 6 -21.15 -3.43 7.42
C LYS A 6 -20.36 -2.19 6.97
N LEU A 7 -19.03 -2.20 7.11
CA LEU A 7 -18.19 -1.04 6.80
C LEU A 7 -18.28 -0.56 5.34
N THR A 8 -18.49 -1.46 4.38
CA THR A 8 -18.56 -1.09 2.94
C THR A 8 -19.79 -0.27 2.58
N THR A 9 -20.81 -0.24 3.45
CA THR A 9 -22.00 0.60 3.27
C THR A 9 -21.75 2.08 3.57
N MET A 10 -20.62 2.41 4.20
CA MET A 10 -20.26 3.78 4.60
C MET A 10 -19.36 4.51 3.58
N VAL A 11 -19.07 3.88 2.44
CA VAL A 11 -18.08 4.37 1.47
C VAL A 11 -18.70 4.52 0.07
N LYS A 12 -18.44 5.65 -0.59
CA LYS A 12 -18.83 5.84 -2.00
C LYS A 12 -17.93 4.99 -2.92
N THR A 13 -16.62 5.07 -2.72
CA THR A 13 -15.57 4.29 -3.39
C THR A 13 -14.79 3.48 -2.36
N SER A 14 -14.39 2.25 -2.71
CA SER A 14 -13.80 1.28 -1.78
C SER A 14 -12.29 1.12 -2.02
N GLY A 15 -11.50 1.06 -0.94
CA GLY A 15 -10.05 0.81 -1.01
C GLY A 15 -9.28 1.80 -1.89
N CYS A 16 -8.28 1.29 -2.62
CA CYS A 16 -7.42 2.10 -3.49
C CYS A 16 -8.15 2.82 -4.64
N ALA A 17 -9.40 2.43 -4.95
CA ALA A 17 -10.23 3.16 -5.92
C ALA A 17 -10.72 4.53 -5.40
N ALA A 18 -10.42 4.87 -4.14
CA ALA A 18 -10.64 6.20 -3.58
C ALA A 18 -9.54 7.22 -3.94
N LYS A 19 -8.43 6.80 -4.57
CA LYS A 19 -7.37 7.71 -5.03
C LYS A 19 -7.92 8.70 -6.06
N LEU A 20 -7.44 9.94 -6.02
CA LEU A 20 -7.69 10.90 -7.10
C LEU A 20 -7.11 10.36 -8.41
N ALA A 21 -7.72 10.72 -9.54
CA ALA A 21 -7.16 10.38 -10.84
C ALA A 21 -5.76 10.97 -10.98
N PRO A 22 -4.76 10.23 -11.51
CA PRO A 22 -3.38 10.69 -11.62
C PRO A 22 -3.26 12.07 -12.27
N ALA A 23 -3.96 12.29 -13.40
CA ALA A 23 -3.95 13.55 -14.12
C ALA A 23 -4.37 14.74 -13.24
N SER A 24 -5.42 14.60 -12.44
CA SER A 24 -5.88 15.66 -11.54
C SER A 24 -4.92 15.94 -10.39
N LEU A 25 -4.18 14.92 -9.93
CA LEU A 25 -3.16 15.12 -8.90
C LEU A 25 -1.94 15.87 -9.48
N HIS A 26 -1.49 15.48 -10.68
CA HIS A 26 -0.39 16.14 -11.39
C HIS A 26 -0.70 17.61 -11.72
N GLU A 27 -1.94 17.94 -12.09
CA GLU A 27 -2.37 19.33 -12.32
C GLU A 27 -2.09 20.27 -11.14
N VAL A 28 -2.05 19.74 -9.90
CA VAL A 28 -1.76 20.54 -8.70
C VAL A 28 -0.30 20.39 -8.30
N ILE A 29 0.21 19.17 -8.19
CA ILE A 29 1.58 18.91 -7.69
C ILE A 29 2.62 19.58 -8.58
N ASP A 30 2.46 19.52 -9.91
CA ASP A 30 3.43 20.06 -10.86
C ASP A 30 3.50 21.61 -10.81
N THR A 31 2.55 22.26 -10.14
CA THR A 31 2.55 23.72 -9.92
C THR A 31 3.30 24.15 -8.65
N LEU A 32 3.62 23.19 -7.76
CA LEU A 32 4.34 23.48 -6.53
C LEU A 32 5.84 23.68 -6.80
N PRO A 33 6.52 24.59 -6.09
CA PRO A 33 7.96 24.78 -6.26
C PRO A 33 8.71 23.54 -5.79
N LEU A 34 9.48 22.94 -6.70
CA LEU A 34 10.31 21.78 -6.38
C LEU A 34 11.30 22.11 -5.26
N GLN A 35 11.30 21.26 -4.23
CA GLN A 35 12.30 21.30 -3.17
C GLN A 35 13.35 20.23 -3.48
N THR A 36 14.63 20.61 -3.49
CA THR A 36 15.74 19.67 -3.72
C THR A 36 16.62 19.58 -2.48
N ASP A 37 17.06 18.37 -2.16
CA ASP A 37 18.07 18.08 -1.13
C ASP A 37 18.95 16.97 -1.70
N GLU A 38 20.28 17.11 -1.61
CA GLU A 38 21.23 16.11 -2.12
C GLU A 38 21.07 14.74 -1.44
N ARG A 39 20.40 14.69 -0.29
CA ARG A 39 20.07 13.45 0.43
C ARG A 39 18.77 12.83 -0.04
N LEU A 40 17.94 13.52 -0.83
CA LEU A 40 16.73 12.93 -1.41
C LEU A 40 17.11 12.16 -2.69
N LEU A 41 17.25 10.84 -2.56
CA LEU A 41 17.70 9.96 -3.65
C LEU A 41 16.56 9.52 -4.59
N ALA A 42 15.34 9.50 -4.07
CA ALA A 42 14.10 9.30 -4.82
C ALA A 42 12.95 10.02 -4.10
N GLY A 43 12.07 10.67 -4.85
CA GLY A 43 11.02 11.55 -4.34
C GLY A 43 10.08 11.96 -5.47
N PHE A 44 9.51 13.16 -5.42
CA PHE A 44 8.51 13.62 -6.40
C PHE A 44 8.94 13.59 -7.88
N GLU A 45 10.25 13.60 -8.16
CA GLU A 45 10.79 13.63 -9.53
C GLU A 45 10.63 12.30 -10.27
N THR A 46 10.49 11.19 -9.53
CA THR A 46 10.30 9.85 -10.09
C THR A 46 9.05 9.25 -9.46
N ALA A 47 8.21 8.56 -10.24
CA ALA A 47 6.97 7.94 -9.75
C ALA A 47 7.24 6.70 -8.86
N ASP A 48 8.30 6.71 -8.05
CA ASP A 48 8.69 5.62 -7.16
C ASP A 48 7.66 5.41 -6.04
N ASP A 49 7.54 4.17 -5.58
CA ASP A 49 6.51 3.76 -4.62
C ASP A 49 6.71 4.36 -3.21
N ALA A 50 7.91 4.86 -2.90
CA ALA A 50 8.22 5.52 -1.62
C ALA A 50 9.37 6.52 -1.74
N LEU A 51 9.47 7.46 -0.79
CA LEU A 51 10.60 8.37 -0.72
C LEU A 51 11.86 7.63 -0.24
N VAL A 52 13.03 7.99 -0.77
CA VAL A 52 14.34 7.47 -0.33
C VAL A 52 15.21 8.65 0.10
N HIS A 53 15.52 8.73 1.40
CA HIS A 53 16.34 9.79 1.98
C HIS A 53 17.63 9.23 2.60
N LYS A 54 18.78 9.70 2.15
CA LYS A 54 20.10 9.34 2.68
C LYS A 54 20.27 9.87 4.10
N VAL A 55 20.47 8.95 5.05
CA VAL A 55 20.77 9.29 6.45
C VAL A 55 22.27 9.50 6.60
N ASP A 56 23.07 8.57 6.06
CA ASP A 56 24.53 8.59 5.99
C ASP A 56 25.00 7.77 4.76
N ASP A 57 26.31 7.54 4.62
CA ASP A 57 26.88 6.84 3.47
C ASP A 57 26.47 5.35 3.36
N GLU A 58 26.08 4.73 4.46
CA GLU A 58 25.73 3.31 4.52
C GLU A 58 24.22 3.08 4.69
N THR A 59 23.45 4.12 4.98
CA THR A 59 22.04 4.02 5.38
C THR A 59 21.15 4.98 4.62
N VAL A 60 20.08 4.45 4.04
CA VAL A 60 18.94 5.23 3.54
C VAL A 60 17.70 4.93 4.38
N CYS A 61 16.87 5.94 4.54
CA CYS A 61 15.54 5.88 5.11
C CYS A 61 14.53 5.85 3.97
N ILE A 62 13.68 4.83 3.94
CA ILE A 62 12.55 4.73 3.02
C ILE A 62 11.28 5.05 3.79
N GLN A 63 10.45 5.96 3.28
CA GLN A 63 9.17 6.27 3.90
C GLN A 63 8.04 6.26 2.89
N THR A 64 6.95 5.60 3.26
CA THR A 64 5.69 5.61 2.53
C THR A 64 4.53 5.93 3.47
N VAL A 65 3.42 6.36 2.89
CA VAL A 65 2.15 6.59 3.57
C VAL A 65 1.02 6.13 2.67
N ASP A 66 0.16 5.26 3.18
CA ASP A 66 -1.05 4.85 2.46
C ASP A 66 -2.18 4.62 3.46
N PHE A 67 -3.36 5.16 3.16
CA PHE A 67 -4.58 5.00 3.96
C PHE A 67 -5.82 5.19 3.08
N PHE A 68 -6.86 4.40 3.32
CA PHE A 68 -8.04 4.37 2.45
C PHE A 68 -9.30 3.93 3.18
N PRO A 69 -10.49 4.15 2.58
CA PRO A 69 -11.75 3.62 3.09
C PRO A 69 -11.84 2.08 2.99
N PRO A 70 -12.69 1.44 3.82
CA PRO A 70 -12.91 0.00 3.80
C PRO A 70 -13.31 -0.57 2.44
N MET A 71 -12.77 -1.75 2.13
CA MET A 71 -13.17 -2.59 1.00
C MET A 71 -13.85 -3.90 1.42
N VAL A 72 -13.80 -4.23 2.71
CA VAL A 72 -14.48 -5.38 3.32
C VAL A 72 -15.30 -4.91 4.52
N ASP A 73 -16.33 -5.68 4.87
CA ASP A 73 -17.22 -5.35 5.97
C ASP A 73 -16.61 -5.63 7.34
N ASP A 74 -15.77 -6.66 7.44
CA ASP A 74 -15.15 -7.04 8.70
C ASP A 74 -14.01 -6.09 9.09
N ALA A 75 -14.14 -5.48 10.27
CA ALA A 75 -13.25 -4.45 10.76
C ALA A 75 -11.81 -4.94 10.96
N TYR A 76 -11.64 -6.14 11.52
CA TYR A 76 -10.32 -6.73 11.74
C TYR A 76 -9.64 -7.04 10.41
N THR A 77 -10.35 -7.67 9.48
CA THR A 77 -9.85 -7.95 8.13
C THR A 77 -9.51 -6.66 7.37
N PHE A 78 -10.33 -5.60 7.48
CA PHE A 78 -10.01 -4.30 6.89
C PHE A 78 -8.68 -3.75 7.47
N GLY A 79 -8.50 -3.83 8.78
CA GLY A 79 -7.25 -3.48 9.45
C GLY A 79 -6.04 -4.22 8.89
N GLN A 80 -6.16 -5.53 8.67
CA GLN A 80 -5.11 -6.35 8.07
C GLN A 80 -4.79 -5.95 6.63
N ILE A 81 -5.81 -5.74 5.78
CA ILE A 81 -5.62 -5.34 4.38
C ILE A 81 -4.96 -3.96 4.30
N ALA A 82 -5.44 -2.99 5.09
CA ALA A 82 -4.89 -1.64 5.12
C ALA A 82 -3.42 -1.62 5.52
N ALA A 83 -3.06 -2.37 6.57
CA ALA A 83 -1.66 -2.50 6.97
C ALA A 83 -0.82 -3.23 5.92
N ALA A 84 -1.32 -4.33 5.34
CA ALA A 84 -0.59 -5.08 4.31
C ALA A 84 -0.30 -4.21 3.08
N ASN A 85 -1.25 -3.36 2.67
CA ASN A 85 -1.05 -2.39 1.59
C ASN A 85 0.01 -1.35 1.97
N ALA A 86 -0.12 -0.69 3.11
CA ALA A 86 0.85 0.36 3.50
C ALA A 86 2.29 -0.17 3.70
N LEU A 87 2.44 -1.46 4.04
CA LEU A 87 3.75 -2.13 4.14
C LEU A 87 4.31 -2.52 2.76
N SER A 88 3.48 -2.55 1.72
CA SER A 88 3.81 -3.07 0.39
C SER A 88 4.93 -2.30 -0.27
N ASP A 89 4.86 -0.96 -0.28
CA ASP A 89 5.85 -0.11 -0.95
C ASP A 89 7.25 -0.29 -0.35
N SER A 90 7.35 -0.54 0.96
CA SER A 90 8.66 -0.84 1.58
C SER A 90 9.29 -2.09 0.97
N TYR A 91 8.48 -3.13 0.71
CA TYR A 91 8.96 -4.34 0.05
C TYR A 91 9.26 -4.13 -1.43
N ALA A 92 8.46 -3.32 -2.13
CA ALA A 92 8.68 -2.94 -3.53
C ALA A 92 10.02 -2.19 -3.70
N MET A 93 10.39 -1.36 -2.73
CA MET A 93 11.66 -0.64 -2.69
C MET A 93 12.85 -1.47 -2.16
N GLY A 94 12.68 -2.78 -1.98
CA GLY A 94 13.77 -3.67 -1.55
C GLY A 94 14.13 -3.52 -0.06
N ALA A 95 13.22 -3.04 0.78
CA ALA A 95 13.44 -2.85 2.21
C ALA A 95 12.45 -3.62 3.09
N LYS A 96 12.86 -3.85 4.34
CA LYS A 96 11.98 -4.43 5.36
C LYS A 96 11.35 -3.30 6.18
N PRO A 97 10.03 -3.31 6.41
CA PRO A 97 9.38 -2.41 7.36
C PRO A 97 10.02 -2.43 8.75
N ASN A 98 10.22 -1.26 9.36
CA ASN A 98 10.78 -1.14 10.72
C ASN A 98 9.79 -0.52 11.71
N VAL A 99 9.32 0.71 11.43
CA VAL A 99 8.48 1.50 12.34
C VAL A 99 7.28 2.06 11.59
N CYS A 100 6.10 1.93 12.18
CA CYS A 100 4.84 2.40 11.60
C CYS A 100 4.12 3.37 12.55
N MET A 101 3.28 4.25 11.99
CA MET A 101 2.33 5.06 12.76
C MET A 101 0.93 4.94 12.15
N ASN A 102 -0.09 4.86 13.00
CA ASN A 102 -1.48 4.76 12.56
C ASN A 102 -1.99 6.10 11.99
N LEU A 103 -2.69 6.03 10.87
CA LEU A 103 -3.52 7.11 10.36
C LEU A 103 -4.97 6.64 10.38
N MET A 104 -5.81 7.33 11.14
CA MET A 104 -7.20 6.93 11.33
C MET A 104 -8.17 8.09 11.16
N CYS A 105 -9.15 7.92 10.30
CA CYS A 105 -10.36 8.72 10.28
C CYS A 105 -11.50 7.84 10.77
N PHE A 106 -12.25 8.27 11.79
CA PHE A 106 -13.30 7.42 12.37
C PHE A 106 -14.62 8.18 12.59
N PRO A 107 -15.77 7.60 12.21
CA PRO A 107 -17.08 8.22 12.45
C PRO A 107 -17.45 8.19 13.92
N ALA A 108 -17.88 9.34 14.44
CA ALA A 108 -18.37 9.46 15.82
C ALA A 108 -19.65 8.63 16.09
N CYS A 109 -20.36 8.19 15.04
CA CYS A 109 -21.55 7.35 15.15
C CYS A 109 -21.25 5.85 15.27
N LEU A 110 -20.00 5.41 15.09
CA LEU A 110 -19.62 4.01 15.25
C LEU A 110 -19.13 3.72 16.67
N GLU A 111 -19.44 2.52 17.14
CA GLU A 111 -18.93 2.01 18.40
C GLU A 111 -17.40 1.91 18.37
N LEU A 112 -16.74 2.31 19.45
CA LEU A 112 -15.27 2.27 19.55
C LEU A 112 -14.69 0.85 19.46
N SER A 113 -15.51 -0.18 19.69
CA SER A 113 -15.14 -1.58 19.45
C SER A 113 -14.76 -1.83 17.98
N VAL A 114 -15.41 -1.16 17.03
CA VAL A 114 -15.08 -1.26 15.60
C VAL A 114 -13.68 -0.68 15.34
N MET A 115 -13.36 0.48 15.91
CA MET A 115 -12.02 1.06 15.82
C MET A 115 -10.97 0.12 16.40
N LYS A 116 -11.26 -0.48 17.57
CA LYS A 116 -10.37 -1.44 18.21
C LYS A 116 -10.05 -2.62 17.30
N GLU A 117 -11.05 -3.21 16.63
CA GLU A 117 -10.84 -4.33 15.72
C GLU A 117 -9.98 -3.93 14.50
N ILE A 118 -10.20 -2.76 13.91
CA ILE A 118 -9.36 -2.23 12.82
C ILE A 118 -7.90 -2.12 13.26
N LEU A 119 -7.68 -1.50 14.42
CA LEU A 119 -6.33 -1.33 14.97
C LEU A 119 -5.67 -2.66 15.33
N LEU A 120 -6.43 -3.64 15.83
CA LEU A 120 -5.92 -4.98 16.12
C LEU A 120 -5.49 -5.71 14.84
N GLY A 121 -6.30 -5.68 13.80
CA GLY A 121 -5.95 -6.28 12.51
C GLY A 121 -4.68 -5.66 11.92
N GLY A 122 -4.57 -4.33 11.98
CA GLY A 122 -3.37 -3.63 11.54
C GLY A 122 -2.14 -3.98 12.38
N LEU A 123 -2.28 -4.03 13.71
CA LEU A 123 -1.22 -4.40 14.64
C LEU A 123 -0.67 -5.81 14.39
N ASP A 124 -1.55 -6.80 14.23
CA ASP A 124 -1.15 -8.18 13.98
C ASP A 124 -0.39 -8.31 12.65
N LYS A 125 -0.82 -7.57 11.63
CA LYS A 125 -0.14 -7.55 10.33
C LYS A 125 1.23 -6.87 10.38
N VAL A 126 1.36 -5.76 11.10
CA VAL A 126 2.66 -5.10 11.35
C VAL A 126 3.60 -6.01 12.14
N LYS A 127 3.06 -6.74 13.13
CA LYS A 127 3.83 -7.74 13.89
C LYS A 127 4.31 -8.89 13.01
N GLU A 128 3.48 -9.38 12.09
CA GLU A 128 3.86 -10.40 11.09
C GLU A 128 5.02 -9.93 10.18
N ALA A 129 5.01 -8.64 9.80
CA ALA A 129 6.09 -8.00 9.05
C ALA A 129 7.41 -7.90 9.85
N GLY A 130 7.33 -8.03 11.18
CA GLY A 130 8.46 -7.87 12.10
C GLY A 130 8.82 -6.40 12.34
N ALA A 131 7.83 -5.52 12.23
CA ALA A 131 7.90 -4.09 12.52
C ALA A 131 7.11 -3.76 13.80
N ILE A 132 7.14 -2.50 14.21
CA ILE A 132 6.38 -1.99 15.38
C ILE A 132 5.47 -0.83 14.98
N ILE A 133 4.37 -0.65 15.71
CA ILE A 133 3.55 0.57 15.66
C ILE A 133 3.97 1.45 16.84
N ALA A 134 4.43 2.66 16.55
CA ALA A 134 5.01 3.58 17.55
C ALA A 134 4.11 4.77 17.91
N GLY A 135 2.90 4.84 17.36
CA GLY A 135 1.95 5.92 17.61
C GLY A 135 0.96 6.08 16.46
N GLY A 136 0.40 7.27 16.34
CA GLY A 136 -0.50 7.62 15.26
C GLY A 136 -1.32 8.86 15.51
N HIS A 137 -2.20 9.17 14.58
CA HIS A 137 -3.15 10.25 14.68
C HIS A 137 -4.55 9.77 14.31
N THR A 138 -5.56 10.29 15.02
CA THR A 138 -6.96 9.94 14.80
C THR A 138 -7.80 11.21 14.74
N ILE A 139 -8.59 11.34 13.68
CA ILE A 139 -9.55 12.45 13.51
C ILE A 139 -10.96 11.91 13.30
N SER A 140 -11.96 12.73 13.63
CA SER A 140 -13.35 12.44 13.35
C SER A 140 -13.65 12.67 11.86
N ASP A 141 -14.34 11.72 11.22
CA ASP A 141 -14.74 11.81 9.81
C ASP A 141 -15.98 10.94 9.56
N PRO A 142 -16.96 11.35 8.72
CA PRO A 142 -18.14 10.53 8.42
C PRO A 142 -17.84 9.15 7.82
N THR A 143 -16.68 8.99 7.16
CA THR A 143 -16.27 7.74 6.51
C THR A 143 -15.00 7.20 7.19
N PRO A 144 -15.03 5.94 7.68
CA PRO A 144 -13.84 5.33 8.27
C PRO A 144 -12.73 5.22 7.22
N LYS A 145 -11.50 5.55 7.60
CA LYS A 145 -10.29 5.37 6.78
C LYS A 145 -9.18 4.93 7.71
N TYR A 146 -8.39 3.97 7.27
CA TYR A 146 -7.27 3.46 8.06
C TYR A 146 -6.09 3.17 7.15
N GLY A 147 -4.89 3.32 7.71
CA GLY A 147 -3.64 3.04 7.05
C GLY A 147 -2.46 3.39 7.94
N LEU A 148 -1.27 3.37 7.36
CA LEU A 148 -0.03 3.55 8.09
C LEU A 148 0.91 4.49 7.35
N THR A 149 1.68 5.26 8.11
CA THR A 149 3.01 5.65 7.64
C THR A 149 3.96 4.50 7.93
N VAL A 150 4.86 4.16 7.01
CA VAL A 150 5.87 3.11 7.21
C VAL A 150 7.25 3.70 6.99
N THR A 151 8.16 3.45 7.91
CA THR A 151 9.58 3.81 7.82
C THR A 151 10.41 2.53 7.81
N SER A 152 11.34 2.47 6.87
CA SER A 152 12.23 1.35 6.61
C SER A 152 13.66 1.84 6.44
N PHE A 153 14.65 1.01 6.76
CA PHE A 153 16.06 1.31 6.56
C PHE A 153 16.76 0.22 5.75
N CYS A 154 17.60 0.61 4.81
CA CYS A 154 18.47 -0.31 4.08
C CYS A 154 19.75 0.39 3.62
N LYS A 155 20.65 -0.37 2.98
CA LYS A 155 21.83 0.19 2.33
C LYS A 155 21.45 0.83 1.00
N PRO A 156 22.08 1.92 0.56
CA PRO A 156 21.78 2.56 -0.73
C PRO A 156 21.75 1.58 -1.91
N LYS A 157 22.68 0.61 -1.94
CA LYS A 157 22.78 -0.41 -3.01
C LYS A 157 21.70 -1.50 -2.98
N GLU A 158 20.91 -1.56 -1.91
CA GLU A 158 19.84 -2.55 -1.75
C GLU A 158 18.46 -2.00 -2.14
N VAL A 159 18.38 -0.70 -2.44
CA VAL A 159 17.16 -0.04 -2.90
C VAL A 159 16.80 -0.60 -4.27
N TRP A 160 15.58 -1.12 -4.39
CA TRP A 160 14.96 -1.38 -5.69
C TRP A 160 14.24 -0.12 -6.14
N GLN A 161 14.25 0.12 -7.45
CA GLN A 161 13.58 1.26 -8.06
C GLN A 161 12.56 0.73 -9.06
N ASN A 162 11.58 1.55 -9.42
CA ASN A 162 10.66 1.20 -10.51
C ASN A 162 11.27 1.44 -11.90
N LYS A 163 12.52 1.90 -11.97
CA LYS A 163 13.31 2.10 -13.20
C LYS A 163 14.51 1.16 -13.27
N GLY A 164 15.01 0.96 -14.49
CA GLY A 164 16.20 0.15 -14.77
C GLY A 164 15.90 -1.15 -15.52
N SER A 165 14.63 -1.39 -15.88
CA SER A 165 14.21 -2.48 -16.76
C SER A 165 14.97 -2.45 -18.08
N ARG A 166 15.22 -3.63 -18.64
CA ARG A 166 15.97 -3.79 -19.90
C ARG A 166 15.20 -4.65 -20.89
N VAL A 167 15.39 -4.38 -22.17
CA VAL A 167 14.88 -5.28 -23.23
C VAL A 167 15.46 -6.68 -23.01
N GLY A 168 14.57 -7.67 -22.89
CA GLY A 168 14.92 -9.06 -22.59
C GLY A 168 14.70 -9.49 -21.14
N ASP A 169 14.38 -8.55 -20.24
CA ASP A 169 13.92 -8.90 -18.89
C ASP A 169 12.57 -9.64 -18.93
N VAL A 170 12.29 -10.39 -17.86
CA VAL A 170 11.01 -11.09 -17.66
C VAL A 170 10.21 -10.42 -16.54
N LEU A 171 8.90 -10.30 -16.72
CA LEU A 171 7.99 -9.80 -15.69
C LEU A 171 7.54 -10.96 -14.80
N VAL A 172 7.72 -10.80 -13.48
CA VAL A 172 7.29 -11.77 -12.47
C VAL A 172 6.21 -11.14 -11.61
N LEU A 173 5.00 -11.71 -11.65
CA LEU A 173 3.89 -11.31 -10.80
C LEU A 173 3.75 -12.28 -9.62
N THR A 174 3.64 -11.74 -8.40
CA THR A 174 3.70 -12.54 -7.16
C THR A 174 2.35 -12.75 -6.48
N LYS A 175 1.31 -12.07 -6.97
CA LYS A 175 -0.08 -12.22 -6.52
C LYS A 175 -1.04 -12.21 -7.71
N ALA A 176 -2.16 -12.92 -7.58
CA ALA A 176 -3.21 -12.89 -8.60
C ALA A 176 -3.85 -11.49 -8.71
N LEU A 177 -4.30 -11.16 -9.92
CA LEU A 177 -5.09 -9.94 -10.19
C LEU A 177 -6.59 -10.18 -9.89
N GLY A 178 -7.37 -9.10 -9.90
CA GLY A 178 -8.84 -9.19 -9.90
C GLY A 178 -9.52 -8.84 -8.57
N THR A 179 -8.76 -8.51 -7.52
CA THR A 179 -9.31 -8.11 -6.21
C THR A 179 -10.34 -6.98 -6.32
N GLY A 180 -10.09 -5.98 -7.15
CA GLY A 180 -11.05 -4.88 -7.40
C GLY A 180 -12.39 -5.34 -7.99
N VAL A 181 -12.36 -6.33 -8.90
CA VAL A 181 -13.58 -6.92 -9.47
C VAL A 181 -14.33 -7.69 -8.40
N VAL A 182 -13.63 -8.51 -7.61
CA VAL A 182 -14.22 -9.29 -6.51
C VAL A 182 -14.84 -8.37 -5.45
N MET A 183 -14.14 -7.30 -5.03
CA MET A 183 -14.69 -6.34 -4.06
C MET A 183 -15.90 -5.58 -4.61
N THR A 184 -15.91 -5.27 -5.91
CA THR A 184 -17.06 -4.63 -6.56
C THR A 184 -18.27 -5.57 -6.59
N ALA A 185 -18.04 -6.83 -6.99
CA ALA A 185 -19.08 -7.86 -6.98
C ALA A 185 -19.60 -8.12 -5.56
N GLN A 186 -18.73 -8.15 -4.55
CA GLN A 186 -19.13 -8.31 -3.16
C GLN A 186 -20.01 -7.16 -2.70
N LYS A 187 -19.63 -5.92 -3.00
CA LYS A 187 -20.42 -4.73 -2.68
C LYS A 187 -21.79 -4.73 -3.36
N ALA A 188 -21.88 -5.31 -4.56
CA ALA A 188 -23.11 -5.47 -5.31
C ALA A 188 -23.91 -6.73 -4.92
N GLU A 189 -23.45 -7.52 -3.95
CA GLU A 189 -24.04 -8.80 -3.54
C GLU A 189 -24.14 -9.80 -4.72
N MET A 190 -23.14 -9.78 -5.61
CA MET A 190 -23.05 -10.59 -6.85
C MET A 190 -21.99 -11.70 -6.79
N ILE A 191 -21.41 -11.97 -5.62
CA ILE A 191 -20.46 -13.08 -5.45
C ILE A 191 -21.24 -14.40 -5.40
N GLU A 192 -20.93 -15.32 -6.32
CA GLU A 192 -21.59 -16.62 -6.40
C GLU A 192 -21.05 -17.63 -5.37
N THR A 193 -19.76 -17.55 -5.04
CA THR A 193 -19.09 -18.43 -4.08
C THR A 193 -18.30 -17.64 -3.05
N GLU A 194 -18.51 -17.95 -1.77
CA GLU A 194 -17.76 -17.32 -0.66
C GLU A 194 -16.24 -17.51 -0.83
N GLU A 195 -15.82 -18.66 -1.37
CA GLU A 195 -14.43 -18.99 -1.68
C GLU A 195 -13.75 -17.91 -2.56
N THR A 196 -14.46 -17.33 -3.53
CA THR A 196 -13.90 -16.28 -4.40
C THR A 196 -13.56 -15.03 -3.59
N PHE A 197 -14.45 -14.66 -2.65
CA PHE A 197 -14.23 -13.52 -1.76
C PHE A 197 -13.09 -13.81 -0.78
N GLU A 198 -13.08 -15.01 -0.16
CA GLU A 198 -12.04 -15.45 0.76
C GLU A 198 -10.64 -15.44 0.13
N LEU A 199 -10.50 -15.96 -1.10
CA LEU A 199 -9.21 -15.94 -1.83
C LEU A 199 -8.73 -14.51 -2.14
N ALA A 200 -9.64 -13.61 -2.48
CA ALA A 200 -9.28 -12.20 -2.69
C ALA A 200 -8.84 -11.53 -1.39
N VAL A 201 -9.53 -11.81 -0.27
CA VAL A 201 -9.15 -11.33 1.06
C VAL A 201 -7.80 -11.89 1.48
N GLU A 202 -7.56 -13.19 1.31
CA GLU A 202 -6.27 -13.82 1.62
C GLU A 202 -5.13 -13.18 0.83
N SER A 203 -5.32 -12.97 -0.48
CA SER A 203 -4.33 -12.29 -1.34
C SER A 203 -4.02 -10.85 -0.87
N MET A 204 -5.05 -10.10 -0.50
CA MET A 204 -4.89 -8.72 0.00
C MET A 204 -4.25 -8.67 1.40
N CYS A 205 -4.55 -9.63 2.28
CA CYS A 205 -3.95 -9.74 3.61
C CYS A 205 -2.51 -10.29 3.59
N THR A 206 -2.10 -10.97 2.52
CA THR A 206 -0.76 -11.55 2.42
C THR A 206 0.29 -10.45 2.29
N LEU A 207 1.33 -10.47 3.11
CA LEU A 207 2.45 -9.53 2.97
C LEU A 207 3.31 -9.85 1.74
N ASN A 208 3.84 -8.81 1.08
CA ASN A 208 4.86 -8.97 0.03
C ASN A 208 6.23 -9.43 0.58
N LYS A 209 6.33 -9.68 1.89
CA LYS A 209 7.51 -10.16 2.62
C LYS A 209 8.20 -11.35 1.94
N ARG A 210 7.45 -12.40 1.55
CA ARG A 210 8.03 -13.58 0.93
C ARG A 210 8.59 -13.28 -0.46
N ALA A 211 7.87 -12.48 -1.25
CA ALA A 211 8.35 -12.02 -2.55
C ALA A 211 9.67 -11.24 -2.41
N PHE A 212 9.73 -10.33 -1.44
CA PHE A 212 10.93 -9.58 -1.09
C PHE A 212 12.10 -10.50 -0.67
N GLU A 213 11.88 -11.41 0.29
CA GLU A 213 12.92 -12.31 0.80
C GLU A 213 13.49 -13.26 -0.29
N ILE A 214 12.65 -13.68 -1.24
CA ILE A 214 13.10 -14.47 -2.40
C ILE A 214 13.81 -13.57 -3.40
N GLY A 215 13.23 -12.40 -3.72
CA GLY A 215 13.76 -11.44 -4.70
C GLY A 215 15.17 -10.96 -4.36
N LYS A 216 15.50 -10.77 -3.08
CA LYS A 216 16.87 -10.40 -2.64
C LYS A 216 17.96 -11.40 -3.04
N LYS A 217 17.60 -12.63 -3.44
CA LYS A 217 18.55 -13.66 -3.90
C LYS A 217 18.90 -13.53 -5.38
N TYR A 218 18.23 -12.64 -6.09
CA TYR A 218 18.37 -12.43 -7.53
C TYR A 218 18.77 -10.97 -7.82
N SER A 219 19.21 -10.74 -9.06
CA SER A 219 19.39 -9.37 -9.56
C SER A 219 18.04 -8.85 -10.03
N ILE A 220 17.51 -7.85 -9.32
CA ILE A 220 16.27 -7.16 -9.65
C ILE A 220 16.65 -5.88 -10.37
N HIS A 221 16.27 -5.74 -11.64
CA HIS A 221 16.51 -4.53 -12.42
C HIS A 221 15.51 -3.43 -12.08
N SER A 222 14.26 -3.81 -11.82
CA SER A 222 13.19 -2.92 -11.40
C SER A 222 12.13 -3.69 -10.59
N ALA A 223 11.42 -3.00 -9.72
CA ALA A 223 10.31 -3.55 -8.96
C ALA A 223 9.26 -2.46 -8.66
N THR A 224 8.00 -2.89 -8.55
CA THR A 224 6.86 -2.09 -8.08
C THR A 224 5.79 -3.06 -7.57
N ASP A 225 4.78 -2.58 -6.86
CA ASP A 225 3.64 -3.36 -6.42
C ASP A 225 2.33 -2.96 -7.12
N ILE A 226 1.55 -3.98 -7.51
CA ILE A 226 0.34 -3.75 -8.30
C ILE A 226 -0.83 -3.36 -7.39
N THR A 227 -1.13 -2.06 -7.35
CA THR A 227 -2.18 -1.46 -6.50
C THR A 227 -3.25 -0.70 -7.32
N GLY A 228 -3.50 0.58 -7.00
CA GLY A 228 -4.64 1.36 -7.50
C GLY A 228 -4.65 1.63 -9.00
N PHE A 229 -3.49 1.62 -9.66
CA PHE A 229 -3.37 1.84 -11.10
C PHE A 229 -3.39 0.55 -11.94
N SER A 230 -3.63 -0.59 -11.29
CA SER A 230 -3.68 -1.91 -11.93
C SER A 230 -2.34 -2.32 -12.57
N LEU A 231 -2.30 -3.52 -13.16
CA LEU A 231 -1.11 -4.06 -13.81
C LEU A 231 -0.63 -3.15 -14.94
N LEU A 232 -1.56 -2.63 -15.75
CA LEU A 232 -1.22 -1.85 -16.93
C LEU A 232 -0.62 -0.48 -16.58
N GLY A 233 -1.15 0.20 -15.56
CA GLY A 233 -0.62 1.51 -15.14
C GLY A 233 0.80 1.36 -14.59
N HIS A 234 0.97 0.47 -13.62
CA HIS A 234 2.26 0.20 -12.99
C HIS A 234 3.32 -0.35 -13.95
N SER A 235 2.93 -1.24 -14.89
CA SER A 235 3.89 -1.73 -15.90
C SER A 235 4.27 -0.66 -16.92
N TYR A 236 3.34 0.24 -17.27
CA TYR A 236 3.63 1.37 -18.15
C TYR A 236 4.59 2.37 -17.49
N GLU A 237 4.36 2.72 -16.22
CA GLU A 237 5.26 3.60 -15.45
C GLU A 237 6.67 3.01 -15.39
N MET A 238 6.79 1.72 -15.07
CA MET A 238 8.06 1.01 -15.04
C MET A 238 8.77 0.98 -16.40
N ALA A 239 8.03 0.75 -17.49
CA ALA A 239 8.59 0.73 -18.84
C ALA A 239 9.02 2.12 -19.30
N SER A 240 8.21 3.14 -19.02
CA SER A 240 8.48 4.54 -19.37
C SER A 240 9.68 5.09 -18.60
N ALA A 241 9.74 4.87 -17.28
CA ALA A 241 10.87 5.28 -16.43
C ALA A 241 12.19 4.57 -16.78
N SER A 242 12.10 3.43 -17.48
CA SER A 242 13.25 2.67 -17.97
C SER A 242 13.58 2.91 -19.45
N GLU A 243 12.83 3.78 -20.13
CA GLU A 243 12.99 4.06 -21.57
C GLU A 243 12.87 2.82 -22.48
N VAL A 244 11.98 1.88 -22.12
CA VAL A 244 11.72 0.64 -22.87
C VAL A 244 10.23 0.45 -23.25
N SER A 245 9.43 1.51 -23.16
CA SER A 245 8.00 1.54 -23.52
C SER A 245 7.75 1.58 -25.03
#